data_AF-A0A3D3TTZ0-F1
#
_entry.id   AF-A0A3D3TTZ0-F1
#
_cell.length_a   1.000
_cell.length_b   1.000
_cell.length_c   1.000
_cell.angle_alpha   90.00
_cell.angle_beta   90.00
_cell.angle_gamma   90.00
#
_symmetry.space_group_name_H-M   'P 1'
#
loop_
_entity.id
_entity.type
_entity.pdbx_description
1 polymer ?
#
loop_
_entity_poly.entity_id
_entity_poly.type
_entity_poly.pdbx_seq_one_letter_code
_entity_poly.pdbx_strand_id
1 'polypeptide(L)'
;MKKKNILLLITIFWISFIFYMSSQPAVESSSSSSRIVNVILSIFKLDESKEEVLTVIVRKGAHFTEYFILGGLVTVTCGAFNKKKNNSFILLSCVLVALSDEFLQSFIVGRSSEVRDVLIDFSGVVTFFIVNYIATHIKIVKRGQFYE
;
A
#
# COMPACT_ATOMS: atom_id res chain seq x y z
N MET A 1 -9.78 -25.65 -3.49
CA MET A 1 -10.36 -24.46 -2.84
C MET A 1 -11.07 -23.59 -3.87
N LYS A 2 -12.19 -22.95 -3.55
CA LYS A 2 -12.86 -22.01 -4.48
C LYS A 2 -11.95 -20.78 -4.70
N LYS A 3 -11.88 -20.25 -5.93
CA LYS A 3 -11.04 -19.09 -6.31
C LYS A 3 -11.16 -17.90 -5.33
N LYS A 4 -12.38 -17.62 -4.86
CA LYS A 4 -12.65 -16.55 -3.88
C LYS A 4 -11.97 -16.76 -2.52
N ASN A 5 -11.82 -18.02 -2.06
CA ASN A 5 -11.16 -18.33 -0.79
C ASN A 5 -9.64 -18.13 -0.90
N ILE A 6 -9.06 -18.43 -2.06
CA ILE A 6 -7.63 -18.19 -2.32
C ILE A 6 -7.34 -16.68 -2.28
N LEU A 7 -8.17 -15.87 -2.96
CA LEU A 7 -8.05 -14.41 -2.94
C LEU A 7 -8.19 -13.82 -1.54
N LEU A 8 -9.12 -14.34 -0.75
CA LEU A 8 -9.29 -13.95 0.65
C LEU A 8 -8.03 -14.24 1.47
N LEU A 9 -7.46 -15.45 1.34
CA LEU A 9 -6.23 -15.82 2.05
C LEU A 9 -5.05 -14.94 1.65
N ILE A 10 -4.89 -14.63 0.36
CA ILE A 10 -3.86 -13.70 -0.12
C ILE A 10 -4.05 -12.31 0.50
N THR A 11 -5.30 -11.84 0.59
CA THR A 11 -5.60 -10.52 1.19
C THR A 11 -5.28 -10.50 2.68
N ILE A 12 -5.67 -11.54 3.43
CA ILE A 12 -5.36 -11.67 4.86
C ILE A 12 -3.86 -11.77 5.09
N PHE A 13 -3.16 -12.55 4.26
CA PHE A 13 -1.71 -12.65 4.31
C PHE A 13 -1.06 -11.28 4.09
N TRP A 14 -1.52 -10.51 3.10
CA TRP A 14 -1.00 -9.16 2.83
C TRP A 14 -1.24 -8.19 4.00
N ILE A 15 -2.43 -8.21 4.61
CA ILE A 15 -2.71 -7.40 5.82
C ILE A 15 -1.78 -7.82 6.96
N SER A 16 -1.57 -9.12 7.15
CA SER A 16 -0.66 -9.64 8.19
C SER A 16 0.79 -9.20 7.93
N PHE A 17 1.20 -9.17 6.66
CA PHE A 17 2.51 -8.67 6.25
C PHE A 17 2.68 -7.17 6.56
N ILE A 18 1.68 -6.34 6.27
CA ILE A 18 1.68 -4.90 6.62
C ILE A 18 1.87 -4.73 8.13
N PHE A 19 1.04 -5.38 8.94
CA PHE A 19 1.15 -5.29 10.40
C PHE A 19 2.48 -5.83 10.93
N TYR A 20 3.02 -6.88 10.31
CA TYR A 20 4.36 -7.37 10.66
C TYR A 20 5.44 -6.32 10.39
N MET A 21 5.41 -5.65 9.24
CA MET A 21 6.36 -4.58 8.90
C MET A 21 6.21 -3.36 9.80
N SER A 22 4.98 -3.02 10.15
CA SER A 22 4.68 -1.94 11.09
C SER A 22 5.13 -2.26 12.51
N SER A 23 5.00 -3.52 12.96
CA SER A 23 5.43 -4.00 14.27
C SER A 23 6.95 -3.93 14.52
N GLN A 24 7.75 -3.68 13.48
CA GLN A 24 9.20 -3.57 13.60
C GLN A 24 9.61 -2.27 14.33
N PRO A 25 10.54 -2.34 15.32
CA PRO A 25 11.10 -1.18 15.98
C PRO A 25 11.64 -0.15 14.99
N ALA A 26 11.61 1.14 15.36
CA ALA A 26 12.02 2.22 14.46
C ALA A 26 13.46 2.06 13.93
N VAL A 27 14.37 1.52 14.74
CA VAL A 27 15.76 1.25 14.35
C VAL A 27 15.83 0.17 13.27
N GLU A 28 15.09 -0.92 13.41
CA GLU A 28 15.11 -2.03 12.43
C GLU A 28 14.40 -1.64 11.12
N SER A 29 13.29 -0.91 11.21
CA SER A 29 12.59 -0.37 10.04
C SER A 29 13.44 0.63 9.28
N SER A 30 14.14 1.53 10.00
CA SER A 30 15.06 2.48 9.39
C SER A 30 16.24 1.75 8.75
N SER A 31 16.84 0.77 9.42
CA SER A 31 17.94 -0.04 8.87
C SER A 31 17.55 -0.74 7.56
N SER A 32 16.35 -1.33 7.51
CA SER A 32 15.85 -1.99 6.29
C SER A 32 15.73 -1.00 5.13
N SER A 33 15.26 0.22 5.41
CA SER A 33 15.13 1.31 4.43
C SER A 33 16.50 1.85 4.02
N SER A 34 17.42 2.06 4.97
CA SER A 34 18.79 2.53 4.74
C SER A 34 19.59 1.59 3.84
N ARG A 35 19.37 0.26 3.92
CA ARG A 35 20.00 -0.70 2.98
C ARG A 35 19.64 -0.41 1.53
N ILE A 36 18.37 -0.12 1.25
CA ILE A 36 17.91 0.24 -0.09
C ILE A 36 18.49 1.59 -0.50
N VAL A 37 18.49 2.56 0.42
CA VAL A 37 19.08 3.89 0.20
C VAL A 37 20.56 3.80 -0.14
N ASN A 38 21.35 2.98 0.57
CA ASN A 38 22.78 2.83 0.31
C ASN A 38 23.07 2.29 -1.09
N VAL A 39 22.23 1.38 -1.58
CA VAL A 39 22.29 0.93 -2.98
C VAL A 39 22.01 2.11 -3.93
N ILE A 40 20.99 2.91 -3.67
CA ILE A 40 20.65 4.09 -4.48
C ILE A 40 21.80 5.12 -4.46
N LEU A 41 22.33 5.47 -3.29
CA LEU A 41 23.43 6.42 -3.14
C LEU A 41 24.67 5.95 -3.93
N SER A 42 24.99 4.66 -3.87
CA SER A 42 26.14 4.08 -4.59
C SER A 42 25.98 4.12 -6.11
N ILE A 43 24.79 3.84 -6.64
CA ILE A 43 24.51 3.83 -8.09
C ILE A 43 24.54 5.26 -8.65
N PHE A 44 23.92 6.20 -7.95
CA PHE A 44 23.77 7.59 -8.41
C PHE A 44 24.88 8.52 -7.93
N LYS A 45 25.86 8.01 -7.16
CA LYS A 45 26.98 8.78 -6.56
C LYS A 45 26.50 10.03 -5.83
N LEU A 46 25.44 9.87 -5.04
CA LEU A 46 24.84 10.95 -4.28
C LEU A 46 25.56 11.12 -2.94
N ASP A 47 25.51 12.34 -2.41
CA ASP A 47 26.10 12.68 -1.11
C ASP A 47 25.40 11.94 0.04
N GLU A 48 26.19 11.46 1.00
CA GLU A 48 25.74 10.74 2.21
C GLU A 48 24.87 11.64 3.10
N SER A 49 25.02 12.97 3.00
CA SER A 49 24.16 13.93 3.70
C SER A 49 22.66 13.76 3.39
N LYS A 50 22.30 13.06 2.30
CA LYS A 50 20.92 12.79 1.90
C LYS A 50 20.37 11.47 2.45
N GLU A 51 21.16 10.65 3.12
CA GLU A 51 20.76 9.29 3.55
C GLU A 51 19.49 9.32 4.41
N GLU A 52 19.43 10.19 5.42
CA GLU A 52 18.30 10.27 6.36
C GLU A 52 17.00 10.64 5.63
N VAL A 53 17.05 11.68 4.79
CA VAL A 53 15.89 12.14 4.01
C VAL A 53 15.43 11.05 3.05
N LEU A 54 16.37 10.39 2.36
CA LEU A 54 16.03 9.33 1.41
C LEU A 54 15.48 8.09 2.13
N THR A 55 15.95 7.80 3.34
CA THR A 55 15.44 6.71 4.18
C THR A 55 13.98 6.95 4.55
N VAL A 56 13.64 8.18 4.94
CA VAL A 56 12.25 8.56 5.22
C VAL A 56 11.38 8.47 3.96
N ILE A 57 11.87 8.92 2.81
CA ILE A 57 11.16 8.84 1.53
C ILE A 57 10.91 7.39 1.12
N VAL A 58 11.95 6.54 1.15
CA VAL A 58 11.85 5.13 0.80
C VAL A 58 10.87 4.41 1.73
N ARG A 59 10.94 4.68 3.03
CA ARG A 59 10.03 4.11 4.02
C ARG A 59 8.57 4.51 3.75
N LYS A 60 8.28 5.82 3.62
CA LYS A 60 6.93 6.32 3.31
C LYS A 60 6.42 5.82 1.95
N GLY A 61 7.32 5.68 0.97
CA GLY A 61 7.01 5.11 -0.34
C GLY A 61 6.69 3.62 -0.29
N ALA A 62 7.33 2.86 0.60
CA ALA A 62 7.02 1.45 0.84
C ALA A 62 5.60 1.30 1.41
N HIS A 63 5.26 2.04 2.47
CA HIS A 63 3.91 2.05 3.03
C HIS A 63 2.86 2.44 1.98
N PHE A 64 3.07 3.54 1.25
CA PHE A 64 2.20 3.91 0.12
C PHE A 64 1.97 2.74 -0.87
N THR A 65 3.03 2.01 -1.21
CA THR A 65 2.97 0.87 -2.13
C THR A 65 2.22 -0.33 -1.54
N GLU A 66 2.42 -0.62 -0.26
CA GLU A 66 1.71 -1.67 0.47
C GLU A 66 0.20 -1.44 0.45
N TYR A 67 -0.24 -0.20 0.70
CA TYR A 67 -1.64 0.18 0.68
C TYR A 67 -2.22 0.30 -0.74
N PHE A 68 -1.41 0.65 -1.75
CA PHE A 68 -1.80 0.55 -3.16
C PHE A 68 -2.14 -0.90 -3.53
N ILE A 69 -1.28 -1.85 -3.14
CA ILE A 69 -1.49 -3.29 -3.38
C ILE A 69 -2.72 -3.78 -2.60
N LEU A 70 -2.87 -3.35 -1.35
CA LEU A 70 -4.05 -3.67 -0.53
C LEU A 70 -5.35 -3.23 -1.21
N GLY A 71 -5.41 -2.01 -1.74
CA GLY A 71 -6.57 -1.51 -2.48
C GLY A 71 -6.96 -2.42 -3.65
N GLY A 72 -5.97 -2.93 -4.38
CA GLY A 72 -6.18 -3.93 -5.43
C GLY A 72 -6.68 -5.28 -4.94
N LEU A 73 -6.05 -5.82 -3.89
CA LEU A 73 -6.42 -7.11 -3.32
C LEU A 73 -7.85 -7.09 -2.76
N VAL A 74 -8.21 -6.07 -1.98
CA VAL A 74 -9.57 -5.93 -1.44
C VAL A 74 -10.58 -5.75 -2.57
N THR A 75 -10.25 -4.99 -3.63
CA THR A 75 -11.13 -4.82 -4.79
C THR A 75 -11.40 -6.14 -5.51
N VAL A 76 -10.37 -6.94 -5.76
CA VAL A 76 -10.50 -8.25 -6.45
C VAL A 76 -11.21 -9.26 -5.56
N THR A 77 -10.90 -9.29 -4.26
CA THR A 77 -11.53 -10.16 -3.28
C THR A 77 -13.02 -9.84 -3.14
N CYS A 78 -13.40 -8.58 -2.91
CA CYS A 78 -14.80 -8.16 -2.83
C CYS A 78 -15.56 -8.51 -4.11
N GLY A 79 -14.97 -8.29 -5.29
CA GLY A 79 -15.58 -8.66 -6.58
C GLY A 79 -15.79 -10.18 -6.75
N ALA A 80 -15.01 -11.02 -6.07
CA ALA A 80 -15.16 -12.47 -6.09
C ALA A 80 -16.28 -12.98 -5.17
N PHE A 81 -16.65 -12.23 -4.13
CA PHE A 81 -17.75 -12.55 -3.21
C PHE A 81 -19.06 -11.87 -3.60
N ASN A 82 -19.01 -10.67 -4.16
CA ASN A 82 -20.18 -9.91 -4.58
C ASN A 82 -19.98 -9.34 -5.99
N LYS A 83 -20.92 -9.59 -6.90
CA LYS A 83 -20.86 -9.10 -8.28
C LYS A 83 -20.99 -7.58 -8.38
N LYS A 84 -21.65 -6.93 -7.40
CA LYS A 84 -21.74 -5.47 -7.33
C LYS A 84 -20.53 -4.93 -6.56
N LYS A 85 -19.66 -4.19 -7.26
CA LYS A 85 -18.53 -3.50 -6.63
C LYS A 85 -19.05 -2.34 -5.77
N ASN A 86 -18.89 -2.46 -4.46
CA ASN A 86 -19.15 -1.37 -3.52
C ASN A 86 -17.83 -0.68 -3.17
N ASN A 87 -17.50 0.38 -3.89
CA ASN A 87 -16.24 1.11 -3.69
C ASN A 87 -16.17 1.74 -2.29
N SER A 88 -17.29 2.18 -1.72
CA SER A 88 -17.33 2.74 -0.36
C SER A 88 -16.95 1.71 0.70
N PHE A 89 -17.43 0.46 0.57
CA PHE A 89 -17.05 -0.62 1.47
C PHE A 89 -15.54 -0.96 1.37
N ILE A 90 -14.99 -0.96 0.15
CA ILE A 90 -13.57 -1.22 -0.08
C ILE A 90 -12.71 -0.10 0.56
N LEU A 91 -13.04 1.16 0.28
CA LEU A 91 -12.32 2.31 0.83
C LEU A 91 -12.40 2.34 2.36
N LEU A 92 -13.58 2.07 2.94
CA LEU A 92 -13.74 1.95 4.38
C LEU A 92 -12.87 0.82 4.96
N SER A 93 -12.85 -0.34 4.31
CA SER A 93 -12.03 -1.47 4.77
C SER A 93 -10.53 -1.11 4.77
N CYS A 94 -10.04 -0.47 3.70
CA CYS A 94 -8.63 -0.08 3.64
C CYS A 94 -8.27 1.03 4.64
N VAL A 95 -9.15 2.01 4.86
CA VAL A 95 -8.88 3.07 5.86
C VAL A 95 -8.88 2.50 7.28
N LEU A 96 -9.72 1.50 7.57
CA LEU A 96 -9.70 0.82 8.86
C LEU A 96 -8.40 0.03 9.06
N VAL A 97 -7.85 -0.57 8.00
CA VAL A 97 -6.53 -1.21 8.08
C VAL A 97 -5.45 -0.16 8.36
N ALA A 98 -5.45 0.99 7.67
CA ALA A 98 -4.50 2.08 7.91
C ALA A 98 -4.57 2.63 9.34
N LEU A 99 -5.78 2.84 9.86
CA LEU A 99 -5.99 3.27 11.24
C LEU A 99 -5.52 2.20 12.24
N SER A 100 -5.75 0.92 11.95
CA SER A 100 -5.31 -0.17 12.82
C SER A 100 -3.78 -0.30 12.83
N ASP A 101 -3.15 -0.09 11.68
CA ASP A 101 -1.71 -0.11 11.52
C ASP A 101 -1.03 0.99 12.33
N GLU A 102 -1.55 2.22 12.21
CA GLU A 102 -1.07 3.37 12.95
C GLU A 102 -1.27 3.21 14.46
N PHE A 103 -2.41 2.64 14.85
CA PHE A 103 -2.70 2.31 16.23
C PHE A 103 -1.71 1.28 16.78
N LEU A 104 -1.41 0.20 16.03
CA LEU A 104 -0.39 -0.78 16.42
C LEU A 104 0.99 -0.13 16.54
N GLN A 105 1.34 0.74 15.59
CA GLN A 105 2.61 1.46 15.59
C GLN A 105 2.79 2.35 16.83
N SER A 106 1.70 2.90 17.38
CA SER A 106 1.74 3.76 18.58
C SER A 106 2.26 3.07 19.84
N PHE A 107 2.24 1.74 19.87
CA PHE A 107 2.76 0.93 20.99
C PHE A 107 4.24 0.56 20.82
N ILE A 108 4.87 0.95 19.71
CA ILE A 108 6.23 0.55 19.36
C ILE A 108 7.21 1.66 19.75
N VAL A 109 8.27 1.26 20.47
CA VAL A 109 9.30 2.18 20.92
C VAL A 109 10.01 2.85 19.73
N GLY A 110 10.08 4.18 19.77
CA GLY A 110 10.77 5.00 18.77
C GLY A 110 9.98 5.27 17.50
N ARG A 111 8.73 4.81 17.39
CA ARG A 111 7.82 5.19 16.31
C ARG A 111 6.96 6.37 16.75
N SER A 112 6.85 7.39 15.91
CA SER A 112 5.77 8.38 16.06
C SER A 112 4.52 7.82 15.41
N SER A 113 3.37 8.12 16.01
CA SER A 113 2.09 7.95 15.35
C SER A 113 1.55 9.31 14.91
N GLU A 114 1.35 9.49 13.62
CA GLU A 114 0.89 10.72 13.00
C GLU A 114 -0.28 10.47 12.06
N VAL A 115 -1.26 11.37 12.11
CA VAL A 115 -2.37 11.41 11.12
C VAL A 115 -1.84 11.48 9.68
N ARG A 116 -0.65 12.06 9.50
CA ARG A 116 0.02 12.15 8.19
C ARG A 116 0.37 10.79 7.61
N ASP A 117 0.72 9.80 8.42
CA ASP A 117 1.10 8.48 7.94
C ASP A 117 -0.15 7.72 7.45
N VAL A 118 -1.27 7.80 8.18
CA VAL A 118 -2.58 7.31 7.72
C VAL A 118 -2.99 7.94 6.39
N LEU A 119 -2.73 9.24 6.19
CA LEU A 119 -3.04 9.92 4.93
C LEU A 119 -2.15 9.43 3.77
N ILE A 120 -0.87 9.17 4.02
CA ILE A 120 0.05 8.61 3.02
C ILE A 120 -0.43 7.21 2.61
N ASP A 121 -0.76 6.36 3.58
CA ASP A 121 -1.25 5.01 3.36
C ASP A 121 -2.55 5.01 2.56
N PHE A 122 -3.51 5.82 3.01
CA PHE A 122 -4.78 5.96 2.33
C PHE A 122 -4.62 6.54 0.91
N SER A 123 -3.65 7.43 0.69
CA SER A 123 -3.34 7.95 -0.65
C SER A 123 -2.88 6.86 -1.63
N GLY A 124 -2.20 5.81 -1.13
CA GLY A 124 -1.86 4.62 -1.93
C GLY A 124 -3.12 3.89 -2.43
N VAL A 125 -4.09 3.70 -1.54
CA VAL A 125 -5.40 3.11 -1.88
C VAL A 125 -6.11 3.96 -2.93
N VAL A 126 -6.20 5.29 -2.72
CA VAL A 126 -6.87 6.21 -3.65
C VAL A 126 -6.18 6.19 -5.01
N THR A 127 -4.85 6.16 -5.05
CA THR A 127 -4.08 6.08 -6.29
C THR A 127 -4.41 4.80 -7.06
N PHE A 128 -4.54 3.65 -6.38
CA PHE A 128 -5.01 2.42 -7.02
C PHE A 128 -6.38 2.61 -7.70
N PHE A 129 -7.35 3.25 -7.01
CA PHE A 129 -8.67 3.49 -7.57
C PHE A 129 -8.63 4.38 -8.83
N ILE A 130 -7.82 5.44 -8.81
CA ILE A 130 -7.63 6.33 -9.96
C ILE A 130 -7.03 5.55 -11.14
N VAL A 131 -5.94 4.81 -10.91
CA VAL A 131 -5.27 4.00 -11.94
C VAL A 131 -6.23 2.96 -12.52
N ASN A 132 -6.98 2.26 -11.67
CA ASN A 132 -7.95 1.26 -12.10
C ASN A 132 -9.10 1.91 -12.90
N TYR A 133 -9.60 3.08 -12.49
CA TYR A 133 -10.62 3.82 -13.23
C TYR A 133 -10.14 4.20 -14.64
N ILE A 134 -8.95 4.79 -14.75
CA ILE A 134 -8.33 5.16 -16.03
C ILE A 134 -8.14 3.93 -16.92
N ALA A 135 -7.58 2.85 -16.36
CA ALA A 135 -7.35 1.61 -17.11
C ALA A 135 -8.65 0.98 -17.64
N THR A 136 -9.75 1.05 -16.87
CA THR A 136 -11.07 0.58 -17.34
C THR A 136 -11.64 1.48 -18.44
N HIS A 137 -11.50 2.80 -18.33
CA HIS A 137 -11.94 3.74 -19.37
C HIS A 137 -11.20 3.53 -20.69
N ILE A 138 -9.87 3.42 -20.66
CA ILE A 138 -9.06 3.16 -21.87
C ILE A 138 -9.49 1.85 -22.54
N LYS A 139 -9.77 0.80 -21.76
CA LYS A 139 -10.23 -0.49 -22.29
C LYS A 139 -11.62 -0.40 -22.95
N ILE A 140 -12.52 0.40 -22.39
CA ILE A 140 -13.87 0.60 -22.94
C ILE A 140 -13.78 1.39 -24.26
N VAL A 141 -13.03 2.49 -24.28
CA VAL A 141 -12.83 3.31 -25.50
C VAL A 141 -12.21 2.49 -26.62
N LYS A 142 -11.14 1.73 -26.33
CA LYS A 142 -10.52 0.85 -27.34
C LYS A 142 -11.49 -0.21 -27.86
N ARG A 143 -12.34 -0.79 -27.01
CA ARG A 143 -13.35 -1.76 -27.46
C ARG A 143 -14.41 -1.13 -28.34
N GLY A 144 -14.84 0.10 -28.07
CA GLY A 144 -15.81 0.82 -28.91
C GLY A 144 -15.30 1.05 -30.33
N GLN A 145 -14.01 1.32 -30.49
CA GLN A 145 -13.36 1.52 -31.81
C GLN A 145 -13.23 0.25 -32.67
N PHE A 146 -13.44 -0.95 -32.12
CA PHE A 146 -13.42 -2.21 -32.89
C PHE A 146 -14.80 -2.60 -33.45
N TYR A 147 -15.85 -1.84 -33.12
CA TYR A 147 -17.23 -2.09 -33.59
C TYR A 147 -17.73 -1.01 -34.57
N GLU A 148 -16.86 -0.08 -34.98
CA GLU A 148 -17.05 0.87 -36.10
C GLU A 148 -16.18 0.44 -37.28
#